data_AF-A0A967VQU8-F1
#
_entry.id   AF-A0A967VQU8-F1
#
_cell.length_a   1.000
_cell.length_b   1.000
_cell.length_c   1.000
_cell.angle_alpha   90.00
_cell.angle_beta   90.00
_cell.angle_gamma   90.00
#
_symmetry.space_group_name_H-M   'P 1'
#
loop_
_entity.id
_entity.type
_entity.pdbx_description
1 polymer ?
#
loop_
_entity_poly.entity_id
_entity_poly.type
_entity_poly.pdbx_seq_one_letter_code
_entity_poly.pdbx_strand_id
1 'polypeptide(L)'
;GSGIASWLGATDALPGEGERFRIRLDAGGTITGRVLRVTEHEAAITWDEVEGVLELKVCPGPDEVFVALRVSSWSREKDLAEERAVLSGALDRLLERARELTREPA
;
A
#
# COMPACT_ATOMS: atom_id res chain seq x y z
N GLY A 1 7.06 7.41 -10.55
CA GLY A 1 7.63 6.26 -11.29
C GLY A 1 6.53 5.28 -11.65
N SER A 2 6.62 4.59 -12.79
CA SER A 2 5.65 3.54 -13.13
C SER A 2 5.92 2.28 -12.30
N GLY A 3 4.89 1.73 -11.69
CA GLY A 3 4.96 0.51 -10.88
C GLY A 3 4.03 0.55 -9.68
N ILE A 4 3.81 -0.61 -9.05
CA ILE A 4 2.95 -0.83 -7.88
C ILE A 4 3.20 0.17 -6.73
N ALA A 5 4.40 0.77 -6.66
CA ALA A 5 4.75 1.81 -5.71
C ALA A 5 3.95 3.12 -5.87
N SER A 6 3.58 3.51 -7.09
CA SER A 6 2.77 4.72 -7.32
C SER A 6 1.34 4.57 -6.79
N TRP A 7 0.87 3.32 -6.65
CA TRP A 7 -0.45 3.01 -6.09
C TRP A 7 -0.49 3.26 -4.59
N LEU A 8 0.67 3.26 -3.92
CA LEU A 8 0.82 3.65 -2.52
C LEU A 8 0.85 5.18 -2.31
N GLY A 9 0.64 5.96 -3.38
CA GLY A 9 0.79 7.42 -3.36
C GLY A 9 2.26 7.87 -3.28
N ALA A 10 3.21 6.96 -3.54
CA ALA A 10 4.61 7.35 -3.62
C ALA A 10 4.84 8.17 -4.90
N THR A 11 5.28 9.42 -4.74
CA THR A 11 5.74 10.26 -5.85
C THR A 11 6.99 9.67 -6.49
N ASP A 12 7.84 9.09 -5.66
CA ASP A 12 9.08 8.42 -6.04
C ASP A 12 8.94 6.90 -6.03
N ALA A 13 9.85 6.21 -6.73
CA ALA A 13 9.93 4.77 -6.61
C ALA A 13 10.26 4.37 -5.16
N LEU A 14 9.70 3.25 -4.71
CA LEU A 14 10.15 2.65 -3.46
C LEU A 14 11.65 2.30 -3.56
N PRO A 15 12.41 2.41 -2.46
CA PRO A 15 13.81 2.00 -2.41
C PRO A 15 13.94 0.47 -2.52
N GLY A 16 15.16 -0.05 -2.53
CA GLY A 16 15.43 -1.48 -2.68
C GLY A 16 14.87 -2.33 -1.52
N GLU A 17 14.76 -3.65 -1.74
CA GLU A 17 14.38 -4.59 -0.68
C GLU A 17 15.31 -4.45 0.55
N GLY A 18 14.72 -4.42 1.75
CA GLY A 18 15.40 -4.19 3.03
C GLY A 18 15.62 -2.72 3.40
N GLU A 19 15.54 -1.80 2.44
CA GLU A 19 15.76 -0.38 2.66
C GLU A 19 14.55 0.28 3.35
N ARG A 20 14.83 1.35 4.11
CA ARG A 20 13.80 2.16 4.76
C ARG A 20 13.20 3.16 3.80
N PHE A 21 11.91 3.42 3.94
CA PHE A 21 11.22 4.47 3.18
C PHE A 21 10.35 5.33 4.10
N ARG A 22 9.95 6.49 3.56
CA ARG A 22 8.92 7.36 4.10
C ARG A 22 8.09 7.90 2.94
N ILE A 23 6.81 7.58 2.91
CA ILE A 23 5.84 8.12 1.95
C ILE A 23 4.95 9.11 2.69
N ARG A 24 4.78 10.30 2.10
CA ARG A 24 3.77 11.25 2.53
C ARG A 24 2.54 11.03 1.67
N LEU A 25 1.41 10.75 2.29
CA LEU A 25 0.12 10.63 1.61
C LEU A 25 -0.44 12.02 1.34
N ASP A 26 -1.13 12.21 0.21
CA ASP A 26 -1.73 13.50 -0.17
C ASP A 26 -2.72 14.03 0.88
N ALA A 27 -3.37 13.13 1.63
CA ALA A 27 -4.26 13.46 2.74
C ALA A 27 -3.55 13.87 4.04
N GLY A 28 -2.23 14.11 4.01
CA GLY A 28 -1.44 14.55 5.17
C GLY A 28 -0.94 13.43 6.08
N GLY A 29 -1.27 12.18 5.78
CA GLY A 29 -0.74 11.00 6.47
C GLY A 29 0.70 10.68 6.09
N THR A 30 1.38 9.86 6.90
CA THR A 30 2.70 9.32 6.59
C THR A 30 2.67 7.81 6.74
N ILE A 31 3.33 7.11 5.81
CA ILE A 31 3.65 5.70 5.92
C ILE A 31 5.17 5.60 6.02
N THR A 32 5.68 5.04 7.10
CA THR A 32 7.09 4.69 7.26
C THR A 32 7.25 3.19 7.41
N GLY A 33 8.40 2.70 6.97
CA GLY A 33 8.73 1.28 7.13
C GLY A 33 9.93 0.85 6.31
N ARG A 34 9.95 -0.44 6.00
CA ARG A 34 10.96 -1.10 5.17
C ARG A 34 10.31 -1.84 4.01
N VAL A 35 11.01 -1.86 2.89
CA VAL A 35 10.60 -2.65 1.74
C VAL A 35 10.89 -4.12 2.04
N LEU A 36 9.86 -4.96 1.97
CA LEU A 36 10.00 -6.41 2.11
C LEU A 36 10.16 -7.08 0.74
N ARG A 37 9.37 -6.62 -0.24
CA ARG A 37 9.36 -7.14 -1.61
C ARG A 37 8.80 -6.09 -2.54
N VAL A 38 9.43 -5.87 -3.70
CA VAL A 38 8.84 -5.10 -4.81
C VAL A 38 9.12 -5.83 -6.11
N THR A 39 8.05 -6.09 -6.85
CA THR A 39 8.08 -6.65 -8.21
C THR A 39 7.13 -5.84 -9.08
N GLU A 40 7.00 -6.23 -10.35
CA GLU A 40 6.00 -5.66 -11.26
C GLU A 40 4.55 -5.87 -10.76
N HIS A 41 4.29 -6.96 -10.03
CA HIS A 41 2.95 -7.38 -9.66
C HIS A 41 2.68 -7.39 -8.15
N GLU A 42 3.69 -7.13 -7.33
CA GLU A 42 3.58 -7.25 -5.88
C GLU A 42 4.44 -6.19 -5.18
N ALA A 43 3.87 -5.52 -4.19
CA ALA A 43 4.61 -4.79 -3.18
C ALA A 43 4.23 -5.29 -1.78
N ALA A 44 5.24 -5.55 -0.96
CA ALA A 44 5.09 -5.81 0.45
C ALA A 44 6.02 -4.89 1.23
N ILE A 45 5.47 -4.19 2.22
CA ILE A 45 6.21 -3.25 3.07
C ILE A 45 5.83 -3.46 4.53
N THR A 46 6.76 -3.17 5.43
CA THR A 46 6.35 -2.90 6.83
C THR A 46 5.67 -1.55 6.90
N TRP A 47 4.78 -1.41 7.87
CA TRP A 47 4.10 -0.17 8.16
C TRP A 47 4.22 0.09 9.67
N ASP A 48 5.14 1.00 10.01
CA ASP A 48 5.55 1.27 11.38
C ASP A 48 4.39 1.89 12.20
N GLU A 49 3.57 2.78 11.60
CA GLU A 49 2.48 3.47 12.31
C GLU A 49 1.34 2.54 12.78
N VAL A 50 1.14 1.41 12.12
CA VAL A 50 0.14 0.40 12.50
C VAL A 50 0.77 -0.88 13.06
N GLU A 51 2.09 -0.88 13.29
CA GLU A 51 2.82 -2.08 13.72
C GLU A 51 2.44 -3.30 12.89
N GLY A 52 2.66 -3.18 11.58
CA GLY A 52 2.08 -4.11 10.63
C GLY A 52 2.83 -4.28 9.32
N VAL A 53 2.17 -4.99 8.41
CA VAL A 53 2.55 -5.10 7.00
C VAL A 53 1.42 -4.67 6.10
N LEU A 54 1.78 -4.01 5.00
CA LEU A 54 0.89 -3.71 3.89
C LEU A 54 1.38 -4.48 2.67
N GLU A 55 0.47 -5.21 2.04
CA GLU A 55 0.70 -5.98 0.83
C GLU A 55 -0.28 -5.54 -0.25
N LEU A 56 0.24 -5.31 -1.45
CA LEU A 56 -0.52 -5.02 -2.65
C LEU A 56 -0.11 -6.02 -3.73
N LYS A 57 -1.09 -6.69 -4.34
CA LYS A 57 -0.87 -7.61 -5.45
C LYS A 57 -1.76 -7.26 -6.62
N VAL A 58 -1.19 -7.32 -7.80
CA VAL A 58 -1.88 -7.20 -9.08
C VAL A 58 -1.83 -8.56 -9.74
N CYS A 59 -3.00 -9.12 -10.01
CA CYS A 59 -3.15 -10.45 -10.60
C CYS A 59 -3.91 -10.34 -11.91
N PRO A 60 -3.48 -11.04 -12.98
CA PRO A 60 -4.33 -11.23 -14.13
C PRO A 60 -5.54 -12.07 -13.73
N GLY A 61 -6.72 -11.71 -14.21
CA GLY A 61 -7.88 -12.58 -14.16
C GLY A 61 -8.55 -12.74 -15.52
N PRO A 62 -9.71 -13.42 -15.57
CA PRO A 62 -10.27 -13.92 -16.82
C PRO A 62 -10.57 -12.83 -17.84
N ASP A 63 -11.15 -11.71 -17.39
CA ASP A 63 -11.58 -10.61 -18.24
C ASP A 63 -10.90 -9.27 -17.89
N GLU A 64 -10.29 -9.18 -16.70
CA GLU A 64 -9.71 -7.94 -16.16
C GLU A 64 -8.52 -8.21 -15.21
N VAL A 65 -7.82 -7.13 -14.86
CA VAL A 65 -6.77 -7.12 -13.83
C VAL A 65 -7.40 -6.96 -12.45
N PHE A 66 -7.03 -7.83 -11.51
CA PHE A 66 -7.47 -7.80 -10.13
C PHE A 66 -6.42 -7.18 -9.23
N VAL A 67 -6.88 -6.39 -8.27
CA VAL A 67 -6.06 -5.76 -7.25
C VAL A 67 -6.44 -6.33 -5.90
N ALA A 68 -5.49 -6.96 -5.22
CA ALA A 68 -5.64 -7.40 -3.85
C ALA A 68 -4.82 -6.49 -2.94
N LEU A 69 -5.45 -6.01 -1.87
CA LEU A 69 -4.83 -5.18 -0.85
C LEU A 69 -5.05 -5.82 0.51
N ARG A 70 -3.97 -6.01 1.26
CA ARG A 70 -4.01 -6.62 2.59
C ARG A 70 -3.18 -5.79 3.56
N VAL A 71 -3.80 -5.41 4.67
CA VAL A 71 -3.08 -4.90 5.84
C VAL A 71 -3.20 -5.92 6.96
N SER A 72 -2.10 -6.16 7.67
CA SER A 72 -2.07 -6.99 8.87
C SER A 72 -1.31 -6.23 9.95
N SER A 73 -1.88 -6.18 11.15
CA SER A 73 -1.26 -5.59 12.34
C SER A 73 -1.06 -6.68 13.39
N TRP A 74 -0.01 -6.54 14.19
CA TRP A 74 0.23 -7.35 15.39
C TRP A 74 0.12 -6.54 16.68
N SER A 75 -0.42 -5.32 16.62
CA SER A 75 -0.73 -4.51 17.79
C SER A 75 -1.60 -5.30 18.77
N ARG A 76 -1.07 -5.55 19.97
CA ARG A 76 -1.79 -6.25 21.04
C ARG A 76 -2.56 -5.29 21.96
N GLU A 77 -2.36 -3.98 21.81
CA GLU A 77 -2.74 -2.96 22.81
C GLU A 77 -3.68 -1.85 22.30
N LYS A 78 -4.04 -1.82 21.00
CA LYS A 78 -4.92 -0.77 20.47
C LYS A 78 -6.41 -1.15 20.55
N ASP A 79 -7.25 -0.12 20.63
CA ASP A 79 -8.68 -0.26 20.36
C ASP A 79 -8.85 -0.79 18.93
N LEU A 80 -9.30 -2.04 18.82
CA LEU A 80 -9.53 -2.71 17.54
C LEU A 80 -10.48 -1.93 16.64
N ALA A 81 -11.40 -1.13 17.19
CA ALA A 81 -12.31 -0.30 16.41
C ALA A 81 -11.59 0.89 15.77
N GLU A 82 -10.72 1.56 16.52
CA GLU A 82 -9.90 2.67 16.02
C GLU A 82 -8.90 2.17 14.97
N GLU A 83 -8.22 1.07 15.25
CA GLU A 83 -7.28 0.45 14.32
C GLU A 83 -7.98 0.01 13.04
N ARG A 84 -9.13 -0.65 13.14
CA ARG A 84 -9.95 -0.99 11.97
C ARG A 84 -10.38 0.23 11.18
N ALA A 85 -10.75 1.34 11.83
CA ALA A 85 -11.13 2.57 11.14
C ALA A 85 -9.95 3.18 10.37
N VAL A 86 -8.75 3.22 10.96
CA VAL A 86 -7.52 3.67 10.31
C VAL A 86 -7.18 2.80 9.11
N LEU A 87 -7.23 1.47 9.29
CA LEU A 87 -6.95 0.50 8.23
C LEU A 87 -7.96 0.61 7.09
N SER A 88 -9.25 0.64 7.39
CA SER A 88 -10.30 0.81 6.37
C SER A 88 -10.13 2.11 5.58
N GLY A 89 -9.91 3.24 6.24
CA GLY A 89 -9.69 4.51 5.54
C GLY A 89 -8.42 4.50 4.67
N ALA A 90 -7.39 3.77 5.05
CA ALA A 90 -6.19 3.60 4.22
C ALA A 90 -6.46 2.72 2.99
N LEU A 91 -7.21 1.63 3.15
CA LEU A 91 -7.62 0.77 2.04
C LEU A 91 -8.49 1.55 1.03
N ASP A 92 -9.44 2.36 1.50
CA ASP A 92 -10.32 3.15 0.63
C ASP A 92 -9.52 4.10 -0.26
N ARG A 93 -8.55 4.84 0.31
CA ARG A 93 -7.68 5.75 -0.44
C ARG A 93 -6.80 5.03 -1.47
N LEU A 94 -6.25 3.88 -1.09
CA LEU A 94 -5.42 3.07 -2.00
C LEU A 94 -6.26 2.48 -3.14
N LEU A 95 -7.50 2.11 -2.86
CA LEU A 95 -8.44 1.62 -3.87
C LEU A 95 -8.85 2.73 -4.85
N GLU A 96 -9.12 3.94 -4.36
CA GLU A 96 -9.36 5.11 -5.22
C GLU A 96 -8.18 5.36 -6.14
N ARG A 97 -6.95 5.35 -5.61
CA ARG A 97 -5.74 5.58 -6.41
C ARG A 97 -5.50 4.47 -7.43
N ALA A 98 -5.73 3.21 -7.06
CA ALA A 98 -5.66 2.07 -7.98
C ALA A 98 -6.63 2.24 -9.16
N ARG A 99 -7.88 2.68 -8.89
CA ARG A 99 -8.89 2.92 -9.94
C ARG A 99 -8.47 4.02 -10.91
N GLU A 100 -7.85 5.08 -10.42
CA GLU A 100 -7.33 6.17 -11.28
C GLU A 100 -6.23 5.65 -12.22
N LEU A 101 -5.27 4.90 -11.67
CA LEU A 101 -4.15 4.36 -12.44
C LEU A 101 -4.56 3.28 -13.45
N THR A 102 -5.65 2.54 -13.19
CA THR A 102 -6.22 1.61 -14.18
C THR A 102 -7.02 2.30 -15.30
N ARG A 103 -7.38 3.58 -15.15
CA ARG A 103 -8.15 4.34 -16.15
C ARG A 103 -7.27 5.21 -17.06
N GLU A 104 -6.03 5.48 -16.67
CA GLU A 104 -5.08 6.18 -17.54
C GLU A 104 -4.65 5.25 -18.68
N PRO A 105 -4.79 5.64 -19.95
CA PRO A 105 -4.25 4.86 -21.06
C PRO A 105 -2.72 4.85 -20.95
N ALA A 106 -2.13 3.65 -21.13
CA ALA A 106 -0.69 3.42 -21.14
C ALA A 106 0.04 4.25 -22.20
#